data_AF-A0A941J762-F1
#
_entry.id   AF-A0A941J762-F1
#
_cell.length_a   1.000
_cell.length_b   1.000
_cell.length_c   1.000
_cell.angle_alpha   90.00
_cell.angle_beta   90.00
_cell.angle_gamma   90.00
#
_symmetry.space_group_name_H-M   'P 1'
#
loop_
_entity.id
_entity.type
_entity.pdbx_description
1 polymer ?
#
loop_
_entity_poly.entity_id
_entity_poly.type
_entity_poly.pdbx_seq_one_letter_code
_entity_poly.pdbx_strand_id
1 'polypeptide(L)'
;MESEYIKITPEVIKSKAAKFDLSLAAEEYEDKLLFAFEYNSGIFNEQTIQSLAENFLEWIRKITYQPEQSIDKVSVVSKKQEKVLLEEWQGETIRFEGINDTIPQAFHKIVERFPDKVAIVDGSKTITYRELNDKSNRLSHYLLSKGISKEERVGIYVNRSIDMVTGMLAVIKAGAAYVPLDPHYPNERLSYMVEDSSISYCLIHKELGKSGLIDPSKIIYFENIENESDLSMTENLNIADQRDLAYVIYTSGTTGRPKGVMLEHRGIINLVHNQNKMMCLDTSAKVLQFATFNFDSSVIEIFSTLLFGAELHISVDKENQFDMNKLVEQIKREGISHIILPPAVLKELPIKELSTIKVLGSAGSECPVELVSKFKHISFFNGYGPTEYSVCTSFKMFPPMRMQQMNSLFQLGSH
;
A
#
# COMPACT_ATOMS: atom_id res chain seq x y z
N MET A 1 -24.26 8.62 -34.51
CA MET A 1 -24.99 8.01 -35.64
C MET A 1 -24.94 6.51 -35.43
N GLU A 2 -25.97 5.95 -34.79
CA GLU A 2 -26.21 4.50 -34.74
C GLU A 2 -26.44 4.03 -36.19
N SER A 3 -25.61 3.13 -36.73
CA SER A 3 -25.69 2.74 -38.13
C SER A 3 -26.77 1.67 -38.34
N GLU A 4 -27.75 1.96 -39.17
CA GLU A 4 -28.92 1.12 -39.52
C GLU A 4 -28.60 -0.20 -40.27
N TYR A 5 -27.34 -0.59 -40.49
CA TYR A 5 -27.00 -1.66 -41.45
C TYR A 5 -26.70 -3.05 -40.86
N ILE A 6 -26.53 -3.21 -39.54
CA ILE A 6 -26.32 -4.53 -38.91
C ILE A 6 -27.23 -4.67 -37.69
N LYS A 7 -28.37 -5.33 -37.90
CA LYS A 7 -29.33 -5.67 -36.84
C LYS A 7 -28.91 -6.98 -36.17
N ILE A 8 -28.66 -6.92 -34.87
CA ILE A 8 -28.28 -8.07 -34.04
C ILE A 8 -29.49 -8.45 -33.21
N THR A 9 -29.90 -9.72 -33.30
CA THR A 9 -30.93 -10.28 -32.42
C THR A 9 -30.29 -11.44 -31.65
N PRO A 10 -30.02 -11.30 -30.35
CA PRO A 10 -29.53 -12.41 -29.56
C PRO A 10 -30.67 -13.41 -29.33
N GLU A 11 -30.41 -14.69 -29.58
CA GLU A 11 -31.32 -15.78 -29.24
C GLU A 11 -30.58 -16.81 -28.38
N VAL A 12 -31.18 -17.17 -27.24
CA VAL A 12 -30.64 -18.19 -26.34
C VAL A 12 -31.21 -19.55 -26.73
N ILE A 13 -30.35 -20.41 -27.29
CA ILE A 13 -30.71 -21.78 -27.64
C ILE A 13 -30.18 -22.72 -26.57
N LYS A 14 -31.06 -23.50 -25.94
CA LYS A 14 -30.65 -24.52 -24.96
C LYS A 14 -30.16 -25.78 -25.67
N SER A 15 -28.86 -26.01 -25.67
CA SER A 15 -28.24 -27.28 -26.06
C SER A 15 -28.00 -28.17 -24.84
N LYS A 16 -27.98 -29.51 -25.03
CA LYS A 16 -27.79 -30.48 -23.94
C LYS A 16 -26.32 -30.74 -23.60
N ALA A 17 -25.39 -30.45 -24.51
CA ALA A 17 -23.96 -30.63 -24.29
C ALA A 17 -23.15 -29.76 -25.26
N ALA A 18 -22.12 -29.08 -24.75
CA ALA A 18 -21.11 -28.44 -25.56
C ALA A 18 -20.03 -29.47 -25.96
N LYS A 19 -19.62 -29.51 -27.22
CA LYS A 19 -18.58 -30.44 -27.70
C LYS A 19 -17.15 -29.95 -27.42
N PHE A 20 -16.99 -28.64 -27.30
CA PHE A 20 -15.74 -27.94 -27.01
C PHE A 20 -15.99 -26.87 -25.94
N ASP A 21 -14.93 -26.25 -25.44
CA ASP A 21 -15.04 -25.17 -24.44
C ASP A 21 -15.84 -23.98 -25.00
N LEU A 22 -15.53 -23.57 -26.24
CA LEU A 22 -16.25 -22.54 -26.99
C LEU A 22 -16.20 -22.88 -28.49
N SER A 23 -17.34 -22.84 -29.16
CA SER A 23 -17.47 -22.96 -30.61
C SER A 23 -18.24 -21.77 -31.17
N LEU A 24 -17.74 -21.19 -32.25
CA LEU A 24 -18.45 -20.19 -33.05
C LEU A 24 -18.83 -20.82 -34.38
N ALA A 25 -20.12 -20.99 -34.62
CA ALA A 25 -20.65 -21.36 -35.93
C ALA A 25 -21.08 -20.08 -36.67
N ALA A 26 -20.76 -19.99 -37.95
CA ALA A 26 -21.21 -18.93 -38.83
C ALA A 26 -21.97 -19.57 -40.00
N GLU A 27 -23.20 -19.13 -40.25
CA GLU A 27 -24.05 -19.63 -41.32
C GLU A 27 -24.63 -18.48 -42.12
N GLU A 28 -24.64 -18.61 -43.44
CA GLU A 28 -25.41 -17.73 -44.31
C GLU A 28 -26.86 -18.21 -44.34
N TYR A 29 -27.79 -17.32 -44.00
CA TYR A 29 -29.22 -17.59 -44.04
C TYR A 29 -29.95 -16.41 -44.68
N GLU A 30 -30.49 -16.64 -45.88
CA GLU A 30 -31.02 -15.58 -46.74
C GLU A 30 -29.98 -14.46 -46.94
N ASP A 31 -30.35 -13.20 -46.71
CA ASP A 31 -29.46 -12.04 -46.81
C ASP A 31 -28.75 -11.71 -45.49
N LYS A 32 -28.54 -12.71 -44.61
CA LYS A 32 -27.96 -12.51 -43.26
C LYS A 32 -26.83 -13.50 -42.98
N LEU A 33 -25.90 -13.06 -42.13
CA LEU A 33 -24.93 -13.93 -41.46
C LEU A 33 -25.42 -14.19 -40.04
N LEU A 34 -25.63 -15.46 -39.71
CA LEU A 34 -25.96 -15.94 -38.38
C LEU A 34 -24.68 -16.40 -37.69
N PHE A 35 -24.48 -15.95 -36.46
CA PHE A 35 -23.36 -16.36 -35.61
C PHE A 35 -23.90 -17.01 -34.34
N ALA A 36 -23.51 -18.24 -34.06
CA ALA A 36 -23.93 -18.98 -32.87
C ALA A 36 -22.71 -19.34 -32.01
N PHE A 37 -22.71 -18.87 -30.76
CA PHE A 37 -21.74 -19.27 -29.74
C PHE A 37 -22.29 -20.44 -28.92
N GLU A 38 -21.72 -21.63 -29.10
CA GLU A 38 -21.92 -22.77 -28.20
C GLU A 38 -20.78 -22.80 -27.18
N TYR A 39 -21.08 -22.93 -25.89
CA TYR A 39 -20.07 -22.86 -24.84
C TYR A 39 -20.33 -23.84 -23.70
N ASN A 40 -19.24 -24.26 -23.04
CA ASN A 40 -19.29 -25.09 -21.85
C ASN A 40 -19.63 -24.24 -20.62
N SER A 41 -20.83 -24.44 -20.05
CA SER A 41 -21.31 -23.70 -18.88
C SER A 41 -20.54 -24.00 -17.58
N GLY A 42 -19.70 -25.05 -17.56
CA GLY A 42 -18.76 -25.31 -16.47
C GLY A 42 -17.54 -24.38 -16.48
N ILE A 43 -17.29 -23.69 -17.59
CA ILE A 43 -16.15 -22.78 -17.79
C ILE A 43 -16.64 -21.34 -17.94
N PHE A 44 -17.66 -21.10 -18.77
CA PHE A 44 -18.17 -19.77 -19.06
C PHE A 44 -19.58 -19.58 -18.49
N ASN A 45 -19.83 -18.40 -17.91
CA ASN A 45 -21.19 -17.96 -17.62
C ASN A 45 -21.78 -17.23 -18.84
N GLU A 46 -23.10 -17.08 -18.85
CA GLU A 46 -23.85 -16.44 -19.94
C GLU A 46 -23.41 -14.99 -20.16
N GLN A 47 -23.14 -14.23 -19.08
CA GLN A 47 -22.73 -12.83 -19.17
C GLN A 47 -21.38 -12.65 -19.90
N THR A 48 -20.44 -13.59 -19.69
CA THR A 48 -19.14 -13.61 -20.38
C THR A 48 -19.33 -13.82 -21.87
N ILE A 49 -20.17 -14.79 -22.26
CA ILE A 49 -20.42 -15.10 -23.68
C ILE A 49 -21.19 -13.98 -24.37
N GLN A 50 -22.16 -13.38 -23.70
CA GLN A 50 -22.84 -12.20 -24.20
C GLN A 50 -21.86 -11.06 -24.45
N SER A 51 -20.95 -10.80 -23.50
CA SER A 51 -19.91 -9.76 -23.64
C SER A 51 -18.94 -10.06 -24.80
N LEU A 52 -18.58 -11.33 -24.99
CA LEU A 52 -17.75 -11.77 -26.12
C LEU A 52 -18.46 -11.58 -27.46
N ALA A 53 -19.75 -11.93 -27.55
CA ALA A 53 -20.55 -11.75 -28.75
C ALA A 53 -20.71 -10.26 -29.11
N GLU A 54 -20.97 -9.40 -28.11
CA GLU A 54 -21.04 -7.94 -28.29
C GLU A 54 -19.71 -7.38 -28.85
N ASN A 55 -18.57 -7.84 -28.31
CA ASN A 55 -17.24 -7.43 -28.78
C ASN A 55 -16.91 -7.95 -30.18
N PHE A 56 -17.25 -9.20 -30.47
CA PHE A 56 -17.06 -9.81 -31.78
C PHE A 56 -17.82 -9.04 -32.87
N LEU A 57 -19.05 -8.62 -32.58
CA LEU A 57 -19.87 -7.84 -33.51
C LEU A 57 -19.33 -6.42 -33.72
N GLU A 58 -18.81 -5.79 -32.67
CA GLU A 58 -18.12 -4.50 -32.80
C GLU A 58 -16.85 -4.62 -33.65
N TRP A 59 -16.14 -5.74 -33.53
CA TRP A 59 -14.96 -6.02 -34.34
C TRP A 59 -15.30 -6.21 -35.83
N ILE A 60 -16.33 -7.02 -36.16
CA ILE A 60 -16.85 -7.18 -37.53
C ILE A 60 -17.25 -5.82 -38.12
N ARG A 61 -17.94 -4.98 -37.33
CA ARG A 61 -18.32 -3.63 -37.76
C ARG A 61 -17.09 -2.81 -38.14
N LYS A 62 -16.09 -2.73 -37.25
CA LYS A 62 -14.91 -1.89 -37.50
C LYS A 62 -14.13 -2.32 -38.74
N ILE A 63 -13.92 -3.63 -38.93
CA ILE A 63 -13.19 -4.15 -40.10
C ILE A 63 -13.98 -3.90 -41.40
N THR A 64 -15.30 -4.04 -41.39
CA THR A 64 -16.11 -3.80 -42.59
C THR A 64 -16.20 -2.31 -42.96
N TYR A 65 -16.17 -1.40 -41.98
CA TYR A 65 -16.16 0.05 -42.23
C TYR A 65 -14.78 0.61 -42.62
N GLN A 66 -13.69 -0.01 -42.15
CA GLN A 66 -12.32 0.43 -42.42
C GLN A 66 -11.44 -0.75 -42.87
N PRO A 67 -11.70 -1.35 -44.05
CA PRO A 67 -11.04 -2.58 -44.48
C PRO A 67 -9.54 -2.42 -44.73
N GLU A 68 -9.06 -1.20 -44.96
CA GLU A 68 -7.63 -0.89 -45.11
C GLU A 68 -6.92 -0.63 -43.78
N GLN A 69 -7.66 -0.56 -42.66
CA GLN A 69 -7.06 -0.37 -41.34
C GLN A 69 -6.27 -1.61 -40.93
N SER A 70 -5.03 -1.40 -40.46
CA SER A 70 -4.21 -2.47 -39.91
C SER A 70 -4.87 -3.10 -38.68
N ILE A 71 -4.86 -4.43 -38.60
CA ILE A 71 -5.60 -5.21 -37.60
C ILE A 71 -5.20 -4.87 -36.15
N ASP A 72 -3.94 -4.48 -35.91
CA ASP A 72 -3.41 -4.05 -34.62
C ASP A 72 -4.04 -2.76 -34.09
N LYS A 73 -4.68 -1.97 -34.97
CA LYS A 73 -5.36 -0.70 -34.61
C LYS A 73 -6.87 -0.88 -34.40
N VAL A 74 -7.42 -2.06 -34.68
CA VAL A 74 -8.85 -2.32 -34.51
C VAL A 74 -9.12 -2.73 -33.08
N SER A 75 -9.69 -1.82 -32.27
CA SER A 75 -10.09 -2.15 -30.90
C SER A 75 -11.24 -3.16 -30.87
N VAL A 76 -11.05 -4.26 -30.16
CA VAL A 76 -12.08 -5.29 -29.90
C VAL A 76 -13.01 -4.95 -28.74
N VAL A 77 -12.71 -3.89 -27.99
CA VAL A 77 -13.50 -3.45 -26.85
C VAL A 77 -14.68 -2.63 -27.36
N SER A 78 -15.89 -2.99 -26.93
CA SER A 78 -17.09 -2.21 -27.24
C SER A 78 -17.07 -0.86 -26.53
N LYS A 79 -17.75 0.15 -27.08
CA LYS A 79 -17.87 1.48 -26.44
C LYS A 79 -18.44 1.40 -25.02
N LYS A 80 -19.34 0.45 -24.76
CA LYS A 80 -19.92 0.20 -23.44
C LYS A 80 -18.84 -0.29 -22.46
N GLN A 81 -17.99 -1.23 -22.87
CA GLN A 81 -16.88 -1.71 -22.04
C GLN A 81 -15.79 -0.65 -21.88
N GLU A 82 -15.47 0.09 -22.94
CA GLU A 82 -14.54 1.22 -22.87
C GLU A 82 -14.99 2.24 -21.82
N LYS A 83 -16.28 2.57 -21.80
CA LYS A 83 -16.88 3.41 -20.77
C LYS A 83 -16.69 2.83 -19.37
N VAL A 84 -16.94 1.54 -19.15
CA VAL A 84 -16.73 0.89 -17.85
C VAL A 84 -15.25 0.97 -17.42
N LEU A 85 -14.34 0.62 -18.34
CA LEU A 85 -12.90 0.57 -18.06
C LEU A 85 -12.30 1.96 -17.79
N LEU A 86 -12.74 2.98 -18.53
CA LEU A 86 -12.16 4.32 -18.45
C LEU A 86 -12.90 5.21 -17.46
N GLU A 87 -14.22 5.08 -17.33
CA GLU A 87 -15.03 5.99 -16.52
C GLU A 87 -15.44 5.40 -15.16
N GLU A 88 -15.76 4.11 -15.09
CA GLU A 88 -16.23 3.49 -13.85
C GLU A 88 -15.06 2.97 -12.99
N TRP A 89 -14.06 2.36 -13.61
CA TRP A 89 -12.93 1.77 -12.90
C TRP A 89 -11.87 2.79 -12.46
N GLN A 90 -11.84 4.00 -13.05
CA GLN A 90 -10.96 5.09 -12.60
C GLN A 90 -11.29 5.56 -11.17
N GLY A 91 -12.47 5.24 -10.66
CA GLY A 91 -12.93 5.65 -9.34
C GLY A 91 -13.26 7.15 -9.25
N GLU A 92 -13.52 7.62 -8.04
CA GLU A 92 -13.85 9.03 -7.78
C GLU A 92 -12.59 9.85 -7.52
N THR A 93 -12.51 11.05 -8.10
CA THR A 93 -11.49 12.04 -7.70
C THR A 93 -11.89 12.67 -6.37
N ILE A 94 -11.22 12.26 -5.30
CA ILE A 94 -11.51 12.72 -3.94
C ILE A 94 -10.58 13.89 -3.60
N ARG A 95 -11.15 15.02 -3.20
CA ARG A 95 -10.41 16.12 -2.56
C ARG A 95 -10.57 16.03 -1.04
N PHE A 96 -9.48 16.29 -0.32
CA PHE A 96 -9.48 16.33 1.13
C PHE A 96 -8.58 17.47 1.62
N GLU A 97 -8.82 17.91 2.86
CA GLU A 97 -7.99 18.91 3.52
C GLU A 97 -6.58 18.36 3.75
N GLY A 98 -5.56 19.15 3.41
CA GLY A 98 -4.16 18.73 3.52
C GLY A 98 -3.62 17.94 2.32
N ILE A 99 -4.35 17.90 1.19
CA ILE A 99 -3.88 17.20 -0.04
C ILE A 99 -2.52 17.70 -0.58
N ASN A 100 -2.16 18.95 -0.31
CA ASN A 100 -0.87 19.53 -0.70
C ASN A 100 0.13 19.58 0.46
N ASP A 101 -0.20 18.98 1.61
CA ASP A 101 0.74 18.92 2.73
C ASP A 101 1.92 18.01 2.37
N THR A 102 3.03 18.20 3.08
CA THR A 102 4.09 17.19 3.20
C THR A 102 3.86 16.33 4.43
N ILE A 103 4.57 15.20 4.52
CA ILE A 103 4.52 14.33 5.72
C ILE A 103 4.86 15.12 7.00
N PRO A 104 5.95 15.92 7.04
CA PRO A 104 6.22 16.80 8.19
C PRO A 104 5.05 17.72 8.57
N GLN A 105 4.44 18.39 7.59
CA GLN A 105 3.33 19.31 7.85
C GLN A 105 2.11 18.60 8.42
N ALA A 106 1.73 17.46 7.84
CA ALA A 106 0.64 16.64 8.35
C ALA A 106 0.94 16.12 9.77
N PHE A 107 2.18 15.71 10.05
CA PHE A 107 2.60 15.26 11.38
C PHE A 107 2.55 16.39 12.41
N HIS A 108 3.04 17.59 12.08
CA HIS A 108 2.99 18.75 12.98
C HIS A 108 1.56 19.08 13.41
N LYS A 109 0.59 19.05 12.47
CA LYS A 109 -0.83 19.27 12.78
C LYS A 109 -1.36 18.26 13.81
N ILE A 110 -0.93 17.00 13.73
CA ILE A 110 -1.29 15.97 14.72
C ILE A 110 -0.63 16.22 16.07
N VAL A 111 0.65 16.59 16.08
CA VAL A 111 1.39 16.91 17.31
C VAL A 111 0.76 18.08 18.05
N GLU A 112 0.34 19.13 17.33
CA GLU A 112 -0.36 20.29 17.92
C GLU A 112 -1.69 19.89 18.55
N ARG A 113 -2.41 18.93 17.94
CA ARG A 113 -3.73 18.48 18.40
C ARG A 113 -3.67 17.47 19.54
N PHE A 114 -2.66 16.60 19.56
CA PHE A 114 -2.54 15.49 20.51
C PHE A 114 -1.12 15.34 21.09
N PRO A 115 -0.52 16.39 21.65
CA PRO A 115 0.91 16.40 21.98
C PRO A 115 1.30 15.36 23.04
N ASP A 116 0.48 15.22 24.08
CA ASP A 116 0.82 14.40 25.25
C ASP A 116 0.31 12.95 25.11
N LYS A 117 -0.23 12.62 23.94
CA LYS A 117 -0.69 11.28 23.64
C LYS A 117 0.50 10.40 23.24
N VAL A 118 0.47 9.13 23.63
CA VAL A 118 1.42 8.12 23.15
C VAL A 118 1.36 8.01 21.62
N ALA A 119 2.52 8.14 20.98
CA ALA A 119 2.68 7.98 19.54
C ALA A 119 3.21 6.59 19.19
N ILE A 120 4.25 6.14 19.92
CA ILE A 120 4.90 4.85 19.66
C ILE A 120 5.12 4.09 20.97
N VAL A 121 4.85 2.79 20.93
CA VAL A 121 5.15 1.81 21.96
C VAL A 121 6.15 0.80 21.42
N ASP A 122 7.25 0.59 22.14
CA ASP A 122 8.31 -0.35 21.83
C ASP A 122 8.66 -1.15 23.10
N GLY A 123 7.97 -2.29 23.26
CA GLY A 123 8.01 -3.07 24.49
C GLY A 123 7.56 -2.27 25.71
N SER A 124 8.48 -2.02 26.65
CA SER A 124 8.23 -1.18 27.83
C SER A 124 8.50 0.31 27.61
N LYS A 125 9.14 0.67 26.50
CA LYS A 125 9.43 2.07 26.15
C LYS A 125 8.22 2.67 25.44
N THR A 126 7.93 3.92 25.74
CA THR A 126 6.89 4.69 25.07
C THR A 126 7.40 6.09 24.79
N ILE A 127 6.87 6.71 23.74
CA ILE A 127 7.15 8.11 23.42
C ILE A 127 5.85 8.79 23.00
N THR A 128 5.62 10.01 23.48
CA THR A 128 4.48 10.84 23.10
C THR A 128 4.70 11.51 21.73
N TYR A 129 3.63 12.04 21.13
CA TYR A 129 3.73 12.82 19.90
C TYR A 129 4.66 14.02 20.04
N ARG A 130 4.60 14.74 21.17
CA ARG A 130 5.49 15.87 21.47
C ARG A 130 6.94 15.43 21.56
N GLU A 131 7.22 14.40 22.35
CA GLU A 131 8.60 13.91 22.53
C GLU A 131 9.19 13.37 21.22
N LEU A 132 8.40 12.66 20.41
CA LEU A 132 8.81 12.18 19.09
C LEU A 132 9.09 13.36 18.15
N ASN A 133 8.25 14.39 18.18
CA ASN A 133 8.45 15.60 17.40
C ASN A 133 9.74 16.32 17.79
N ASP A 134 9.95 16.53 19.09
CA ASP A 134 11.13 17.22 19.62
C ASP A 134 12.41 16.43 19.34
N LYS A 135 12.38 15.10 19.49
CA LYS A 135 13.52 14.23 19.18
C LYS A 135 13.86 14.26 17.69
N SER A 136 12.85 14.15 16.82
CA SER A 136 13.06 14.21 15.37
C SER A 136 13.45 15.61 14.87
N ASN A 137 12.95 16.70 15.48
CA ASN A 137 13.34 18.07 15.15
C ASN A 137 14.81 18.33 15.50
N ARG A 138 15.26 17.92 16.69
CA ARG A 138 16.67 18.05 17.08
C ARG A 138 17.59 17.34 16.11
N LEU A 139 17.23 16.11 15.72
CA LEU A 139 17.99 15.36 14.73
C LEU A 139 17.92 16.01 13.34
N SER A 140 16.79 16.56 12.91
CA SER A 140 16.70 17.25 11.61
C SER A 140 17.54 18.52 11.56
N HIS A 141 17.56 19.32 12.63
CA HIS A 141 18.45 20.49 12.76
C HIS A 141 19.92 20.07 12.75
N TYR A 142 20.27 18.95 13.39
CA TYR A 142 21.63 18.41 13.33
C TYR A 142 22.02 17.99 11.91
N LEU A 143 21.12 17.32 11.18
CA LEU A 143 21.37 16.95 9.78
C LEU A 143 21.61 18.18 8.90
N LEU A 144 20.84 19.25 9.10
CA LEU A 144 21.05 20.52 8.40
C LEU A 144 22.39 21.18 8.77
N SER A 145 22.81 21.12 10.04
CA SER A 145 24.11 21.69 10.47
C SER A 145 25.31 20.93 9.88
N LYS A 146 25.11 19.66 9.48
CA LYS A 146 26.07 18.88 8.68
C LYS A 146 26.05 19.22 7.19
N GLY A 147 25.12 20.05 6.74
CA GLY A 147 25.04 20.52 5.36
C GLY A 147 24.19 19.63 4.44
N ILE A 148 23.31 18.78 4.97
CA ILE A 148 22.33 18.05 4.14
C ILE A 148 21.45 19.05 3.38
N SER A 149 21.30 18.81 2.08
CA SER A 149 20.41 19.57 1.22
C SER A 149 19.15 18.79 0.83
N LYS A 150 18.20 19.48 0.19
CA LYS A 150 16.94 18.87 -0.28
C LYS A 150 17.22 17.69 -1.22
N GLU A 151 16.38 16.66 -1.11
CA GLU A 151 16.42 15.45 -1.96
C GLU A 151 17.73 14.64 -1.87
N GLU A 152 18.65 14.99 -0.97
CA GLU A 152 19.76 14.11 -0.60
C GLU A 152 19.24 12.85 0.11
N ARG A 153 20.05 11.79 0.06
CA ARG A 153 19.69 10.49 0.63
C ARG A 153 20.45 10.25 1.92
N VAL A 154 19.73 9.91 2.98
CA VAL A 154 20.31 9.57 4.28
C VAL A 154 19.97 8.12 4.61
N GLY A 155 21.01 7.30 4.79
CA GLY A 155 20.85 5.92 5.22
C GLY A 155 20.35 5.84 6.66
N ILE A 156 19.47 4.88 6.94
CA ILE A 156 19.03 4.55 8.30
C ILE A 156 19.33 3.07 8.53
N TYR A 157 20.42 2.81 9.28
CA TYR A 157 20.93 1.48 9.57
C TYR A 157 20.71 1.13 11.04
N VAL A 158 19.50 0.66 11.36
CA VAL A 158 19.07 0.34 12.71
C VAL A 158 18.13 -0.86 12.73
N ASN A 159 18.01 -1.49 13.90
CA ASN A 159 16.92 -2.41 14.18
C ASN A 159 15.59 -1.65 14.36
N ARG A 160 14.47 -2.37 14.38
CA ARG A 160 13.17 -1.74 14.67
C ARG A 160 13.19 -1.16 16.07
N SER A 161 12.81 0.10 16.19
CA SER A 161 12.78 0.83 17.44
C SER A 161 12.03 2.15 17.26
N ILE A 162 11.83 2.87 18.36
CA ILE A 162 11.42 4.28 18.32
C ILE A 162 12.40 5.13 17.50
N ASP A 163 13.70 4.83 17.56
CA ASP A 163 14.74 5.61 16.86
C ASP A 163 14.71 5.40 15.35
N MET A 164 14.29 4.24 14.88
CA MET A 164 14.00 4.01 13.46
C MET A 164 13.00 5.04 12.93
N VAL A 165 11.85 5.19 13.60
CA VAL A 165 10.80 6.13 13.19
C VAL A 165 11.24 7.58 13.41
N THR A 166 11.97 7.86 14.48
CA THR A 166 12.57 9.16 14.76
C THR A 166 13.51 9.59 13.64
N GLY A 167 14.39 8.69 13.19
CA GLY A 167 15.31 8.92 12.08
C GLY A 167 14.57 9.18 10.77
N MET A 168 13.54 8.40 10.45
CA MET A 168 12.70 8.62 9.27
C MET A 168 12.10 10.03 9.27
N LEU A 169 11.45 10.42 10.39
CA LEU A 169 10.86 11.75 10.55
C LEU A 169 11.91 12.86 10.47
N ALA A 170 13.08 12.68 11.08
CA ALA A 170 14.11 13.70 11.08
C ALA A 170 14.70 13.94 9.68
N VAL A 171 14.96 12.88 8.93
CA VAL A 171 15.47 12.97 7.56
C VAL A 171 14.49 13.73 6.67
N ILE A 172 13.20 13.36 6.70
CA ILE A 172 12.19 14.04 5.88
C ILE A 172 11.90 15.47 6.33
N LYS A 173 12.02 15.77 7.63
CA LYS A 173 11.92 17.14 8.15
C LYS A 173 13.08 18.03 7.70
N ALA A 174 14.27 17.46 7.50
CA ALA A 174 15.41 18.14 6.90
C ALA A 174 15.26 18.35 5.38
N GLY A 175 14.19 17.82 4.75
CA GLY A 175 13.96 17.90 3.31
C GLY A 175 14.70 16.83 2.49
N ALA A 176 15.31 15.85 3.16
CA ALA A 176 16.02 14.73 2.56
C ALA A 176 15.13 13.48 2.48
N ALA A 177 15.56 12.49 1.71
CA ALA A 177 14.91 11.19 1.59
C ALA A 177 15.65 10.13 2.39
N TYR A 178 14.93 9.33 3.19
CA TYR A 178 15.57 8.23 3.90
C TYR A 178 15.75 6.99 3.02
N VAL A 179 16.83 6.25 3.27
CA VAL A 179 17.12 4.94 2.66
C VAL A 179 17.19 3.93 3.80
N PRO A 180 16.22 3.02 3.95
CA PRO A 180 16.27 2.01 4.99
C PRO A 180 17.34 0.96 4.67
N LEU A 181 18.12 0.59 5.68
CA LEU A 181 19.20 -0.40 5.57
C LEU A 181 19.04 -1.42 6.70
N ASP A 182 18.56 -2.64 6.39
CA ASP A 182 18.40 -3.72 7.38
C ASP A 182 19.77 -4.27 7.84
N PRO A 183 20.12 -4.21 9.15
CA PRO A 183 21.36 -4.79 9.66
C PRO A 183 21.50 -6.30 9.44
N HIS A 184 20.40 -7.00 9.16
CA HIS A 184 20.39 -8.43 8.90
C HIS A 184 20.56 -8.78 7.41
N TYR A 185 20.69 -7.79 6.53
CA TYR A 185 21.01 -8.06 5.12
C TYR A 185 22.48 -8.46 4.95
N PRO A 186 22.80 -9.30 3.95
CA PRO A 186 24.19 -9.59 3.62
C PRO A 186 24.96 -8.30 3.32
N ASN A 187 26.21 -8.21 3.79
CA ASN A 187 27.08 -7.05 3.58
C ASN A 187 27.19 -6.62 2.12
N GLU A 188 27.29 -7.58 1.18
CA GLU A 188 27.35 -7.27 -0.26
C GLU A 188 26.11 -6.51 -0.74
N ARG A 189 24.92 -6.89 -0.27
CA ARG A 189 23.66 -6.19 -0.59
C ARG A 189 23.65 -4.79 -0.02
N LEU A 190 24.10 -4.62 1.23
CA LEU A 190 24.15 -3.33 1.90
C LEU A 190 25.17 -2.39 1.22
N SER A 191 26.37 -2.89 0.89
CA SER A 191 27.37 -2.13 0.14
C SER A 191 26.82 -1.62 -1.20
N TYR A 192 26.15 -2.51 -1.95
CA TYR A 192 25.51 -2.12 -3.20
C TYR A 192 24.45 -1.02 -2.99
N MET A 193 23.57 -1.16 -1.99
CA MET A 193 22.55 -0.15 -1.70
C MET A 193 23.17 1.20 -1.31
N VAL A 194 24.22 1.20 -0.49
CA VAL A 194 24.95 2.40 -0.06
C VAL A 194 25.60 3.10 -1.26
N GLU A 195 26.22 2.34 -2.16
CA GLU A 195 26.86 2.86 -3.37
C GLU A 195 25.82 3.40 -4.38
N ASP A 196 24.82 2.59 -4.75
CA ASP A 196 23.80 2.92 -5.74
C ASP A 196 22.93 4.11 -5.29
N SER A 197 22.61 4.21 -3.99
CA SER A 197 21.85 5.36 -3.47
C SER A 197 22.72 6.59 -3.20
N SER A 198 24.05 6.48 -3.24
CA SER A 198 24.95 7.61 -2.99
C SER A 198 24.57 8.39 -1.72
N ILE A 199 24.40 7.69 -0.60
CA ILE A 199 24.00 8.34 0.66
C ILE A 199 25.05 9.36 1.13
N SER A 200 24.56 10.51 1.61
CA SER A 200 25.39 11.57 2.15
C SER A 200 25.85 11.25 3.57
N TYR A 201 24.91 10.77 4.39
CA TYR A 201 25.12 10.36 5.78
C TYR A 201 24.37 9.07 6.08
N CYS A 202 24.74 8.39 7.16
CA CYS A 202 24.00 7.26 7.69
C CYS A 202 23.78 7.40 9.20
N LEU A 203 22.51 7.30 9.60
CA LEU A 203 22.09 7.18 10.99
C LEU A 203 22.27 5.73 11.46
N ILE A 204 22.87 5.54 12.64
CA ILE A 204 23.20 4.20 13.19
C ILE A 204 23.25 4.22 14.73
N HIS A 205 23.01 3.07 15.37
CA HIS A 205 23.30 2.86 16.79
C HIS A 205 24.73 2.40 17.02
N LYS A 206 25.37 2.88 18.10
CA LYS A 206 26.76 2.51 18.44
C LYS A 206 26.96 0.98 18.55
N GLU A 207 25.96 0.27 19.05
CA GLU A 207 25.99 -1.18 19.26
C GLU A 207 26.05 -2.01 17.97
N LEU A 208 25.54 -1.48 16.85
CA LEU A 208 25.61 -2.16 15.55
C LEU A 208 27.01 -2.07 14.92
N GLY A 209 27.91 -1.31 15.54
CA GLY A 209 29.32 -1.23 15.18
C GLY A 209 29.59 -0.52 13.85
N LYS A 210 30.89 -0.35 13.54
CA LYS A 210 31.34 0.08 12.22
C LYS A 210 31.33 -1.15 11.31
N SER A 211 30.30 -1.33 10.50
CA SER A 211 30.19 -2.46 9.56
C SER A 211 31.24 -2.44 8.44
N GLY A 212 32.07 -1.41 8.35
CA GLY A 212 32.99 -1.17 7.23
C GLY A 212 32.26 -0.82 5.92
N LEU A 213 30.92 -0.81 5.93
CA LEU A 213 30.07 -0.54 4.77
C LEU A 213 29.97 0.96 4.45
N ILE A 214 30.13 1.80 5.47
CA ILE A 214 29.93 3.25 5.39
C ILE A 214 31.20 3.94 5.86
N ASP A 215 31.61 4.97 5.12
CA ASP A 215 32.71 5.86 5.52
C ASP A 215 32.47 6.39 6.94
N PRO A 216 33.39 6.18 7.91
CA PRO A 216 33.24 6.67 9.27
C PRO A 216 32.95 8.18 9.40
N SER A 217 33.37 9.00 8.43
CA SER A 217 33.08 10.44 8.41
C SER A 217 31.62 10.78 8.08
N LYS A 218 30.90 9.83 7.46
CA LYS A 218 29.48 9.94 7.11
C LYS A 218 28.55 9.32 8.15
N ILE A 219 29.10 8.73 9.21
CA ILE A 219 28.33 8.08 10.27
C ILE A 219 27.85 9.11 11.29
N ILE A 220 26.55 9.09 11.58
CA ILE A 220 25.92 9.86 12.65
C ILE A 220 25.28 8.88 13.63
N TYR A 221 25.71 8.92 14.89
CA TYR A 221 25.19 8.07 15.95
C TYR A 221 23.99 8.73 16.64
N PHE A 222 22.88 7.99 16.80
CA PHE A 222 21.70 8.49 17.52
C PHE A 222 22.05 8.99 18.93
N GLU A 223 22.95 8.27 19.63
CA GLU A 223 23.33 8.57 21.01
C GLU A 223 24.17 9.86 21.14
N ASN A 224 24.75 10.38 20.06
CA ASN A 224 25.49 11.64 20.12
C ASN A 224 24.54 12.85 20.17
N ILE A 225 23.39 12.75 19.49
CA ILE A 225 22.40 13.84 19.41
C ILE A 225 21.66 14.01 20.74
N GLU A 226 21.45 12.94 21.50
CA GLU A 226 20.80 13.00 22.81
C GLU A 226 21.64 13.72 23.87
N ASN A 227 22.96 13.74 23.72
CA ASN A 227 23.91 14.27 24.71
C ASN A 227 24.41 15.69 24.39
N GLU A 228 24.20 16.20 23.18
CA GLU A 228 24.59 17.56 22.81
C GLU A 228 23.54 18.57 23.31
N SER A 229 23.83 19.23 24.43
CA SER A 229 23.00 20.30 25.03
C SER A 229 22.78 21.50 24.10
N ASP A 230 23.62 21.67 23.09
CA ASP A 230 23.55 22.76 22.11
C ASP A 230 22.51 22.52 21.00
N LEU A 231 21.95 21.30 20.89
CA LEU A 231 20.85 20.98 19.98
C LEU A 231 19.49 21.20 20.63
N SER A 232 19.29 22.35 21.26
CA SER A 232 18.01 22.72 21.90
C SER A 232 16.91 23.08 20.89
N MET A 233 17.23 23.15 19.60
CA MET A 233 16.28 23.52 18.55
C MET A 233 15.27 22.39 18.33
N THR A 234 14.06 22.60 18.84
CA THR A 234 12.89 21.74 18.61
C THR A 234 11.84 22.40 17.73
N GLU A 235 12.18 23.54 17.10
CA GLU A 235 11.26 24.23 16.19
C GLU A 235 10.94 23.38 14.96
N ASN A 236 9.67 23.39 14.56
CA ASN A 236 9.19 22.67 13.39
C ASN A 236 9.78 23.24 12.11
N LEU A 237 10.33 22.36 11.27
CA LEU A 237 10.87 22.70 9.96
C LEU A 237 9.81 22.50 8.87
N ASN A 238 9.71 23.47 7.96
CA ASN A 238 8.85 23.39 6.77
C ASN A 238 9.71 23.62 5.51
N ILE A 239 10.65 22.70 5.28
CA ILE A 239 11.61 22.81 4.18
C ILE A 239 11.11 22.06 2.94
N ALA A 240 10.60 20.84 3.10
CA ALA A 240 10.18 19.97 1.99
C ALA A 240 8.99 20.53 1.20
N ASP A 241 8.99 20.31 -0.11
CA ASP A 241 7.84 20.44 -1.01
C ASP A 241 7.13 19.09 -1.19
N GLN A 242 5.86 19.10 -1.59
CA GLN A 242 5.10 17.87 -1.84
C GLN A 242 5.68 16.97 -2.96
N ARG A 243 6.50 17.54 -3.86
CA ARG A 243 7.18 16.80 -4.93
C ARG A 243 8.61 16.39 -4.59
N ASP A 244 9.14 16.84 -3.46
CA ASP A 244 10.45 16.38 -2.99
C ASP A 244 10.38 14.89 -2.59
N LEU A 245 11.51 14.20 -2.72
CA LEU A 245 11.63 12.80 -2.29
C LEU A 245 11.44 12.64 -0.78
N ALA A 246 10.57 11.71 -0.38
CA ALA A 246 10.37 11.30 1.01
C ALA A 246 11.25 10.09 1.37
N TYR A 247 11.37 9.11 0.46
CA TYR A 247 12.19 7.92 0.70
C TYR A 247 12.64 7.23 -0.58
N VAL A 248 13.63 6.35 -0.42
CA VAL A 248 14.06 5.39 -1.44
C VAL A 248 14.03 3.98 -0.87
N ILE A 249 13.18 3.11 -1.41
CA ILE A 249 13.07 1.71 -0.99
C ILE A 249 13.55 0.79 -2.10
N TYR A 250 14.41 -0.18 -1.77
CA TYR A 250 14.96 -1.12 -2.74
C TYR A 250 14.09 -2.36 -2.93
N THR A 251 13.73 -2.64 -4.17
CA THR A 251 12.99 -3.86 -4.56
C THR A 251 13.89 -4.87 -5.26
N SER A 252 13.44 -6.14 -5.35
CA SER A 252 14.09 -7.15 -6.19
C SER A 252 13.94 -6.77 -7.65
N GLY A 253 15.01 -6.28 -8.28
CA GLY A 253 15.00 -5.96 -9.70
C GLY A 253 14.92 -7.21 -10.57
N THR A 254 14.18 -7.13 -11.67
CA THR A 254 14.05 -8.21 -12.67
C THR A 254 15.38 -8.62 -13.30
N THR A 255 16.39 -7.77 -13.23
CA THR A 255 17.77 -8.00 -13.73
C THR A 255 18.68 -8.68 -12.70
N GLY A 256 18.15 -9.07 -11.53
CA GLY A 256 18.91 -9.67 -10.43
C GLY A 256 19.59 -8.65 -9.51
N ARG A 257 19.74 -7.39 -9.93
CA ARG A 257 20.24 -6.30 -9.08
C ARG A 257 19.08 -5.53 -8.43
N PRO A 258 19.13 -5.23 -7.12
CA PRO A 258 18.13 -4.39 -6.48
C PRO A 258 18.00 -3.02 -7.15
N LYS A 259 16.79 -2.45 -7.17
CA LYS A 259 16.53 -1.10 -7.71
C LYS A 259 15.93 -0.22 -6.64
N GLY A 260 16.48 0.98 -6.44
CA GLY A 260 15.93 2.00 -5.54
C GLY A 260 14.72 2.69 -6.16
N VAL A 261 13.54 2.49 -5.58
CA VAL A 261 12.31 3.18 -5.98
C VAL A 261 12.20 4.46 -5.16
N MET A 262 12.19 5.60 -5.85
CA MET A 262 12.16 6.93 -5.24
C MET A 262 10.72 7.45 -5.17
N LEU A 263 10.23 7.77 -3.98
CA LEU A 263 8.85 8.18 -3.75
C LEU A 263 8.79 9.57 -3.14
N GLU A 264 7.85 10.36 -3.64
CA GLU A 264 7.61 11.75 -3.23
C GLU A 264 6.60 11.84 -2.08
N HIS A 265 6.61 12.97 -1.35
CA HIS A 265 5.66 13.23 -0.26
C HIS A 265 4.18 13.12 -0.66
N ARG A 266 3.80 13.68 -1.81
CA ARG A 266 2.40 13.70 -2.28
C ARG A 266 1.80 12.30 -2.44
N GLY A 267 2.61 11.32 -2.83
CA GLY A 267 2.15 9.94 -3.00
C GLY A 267 1.73 9.34 -1.67
N ILE A 268 2.48 9.64 -0.61
CA ILE A 268 2.22 9.13 0.75
C ILE A 268 1.04 9.84 1.38
N ILE A 269 0.93 11.16 1.22
CA ILE A 269 -0.24 11.90 1.69
C ILE A 269 -1.51 11.38 1.01
N ASN A 270 -1.49 11.19 -0.30
CA ASN A 270 -2.61 10.57 -1.02
C ASN A 270 -2.93 9.16 -0.48
N LEU A 271 -1.91 8.32 -0.31
CA LEU A 271 -2.04 6.96 0.21
C LEU A 271 -2.69 6.93 1.60
N VAL A 272 -2.17 7.67 2.58
CA VAL A 272 -2.64 7.57 3.97
C VAL A 272 -4.06 8.08 4.14
N HIS A 273 -4.47 9.09 3.36
CA HIS A 273 -5.86 9.57 3.37
C HIS A 273 -6.82 8.58 2.75
N ASN A 274 -6.44 7.91 1.66
CA ASN A 274 -7.23 6.82 1.10
C ASN A 274 -7.30 5.63 2.08
N GLN A 275 -6.16 5.27 2.67
CA GLN A 275 -6.04 4.16 3.61
C GLN A 275 -6.86 4.40 4.89
N ASN A 276 -6.92 5.63 5.40
CA ASN A 276 -7.73 5.91 6.57
C ASN A 276 -9.22 5.59 6.33
N LYS A 277 -9.74 5.83 5.11
CA LYS A 277 -11.11 5.42 4.76
C LYS A 277 -11.30 3.91 4.81
N MET A 278 -10.27 3.14 4.46
CA MET A 278 -10.31 1.68 4.51
C MET A 278 -10.20 1.13 5.93
N MET A 279 -9.24 1.66 6.69
CA MET A 279 -8.92 1.16 8.02
C MET A 279 -9.81 1.76 9.10
N CYS A 280 -10.57 2.81 8.80
CA CYS A 280 -11.33 3.57 9.79
C CYS A 280 -10.47 3.94 10.99
N LEU A 281 -9.22 4.39 10.75
CA LEU A 281 -8.35 4.76 11.85
C LEU A 281 -8.94 5.96 12.56
N ASP A 282 -9.04 5.83 13.87
CA ASP A 282 -9.33 6.91 14.77
C ASP A 282 -8.17 7.03 15.77
N THR A 283 -8.23 8.05 16.60
CA THR A 283 -7.20 8.24 17.62
C THR A 283 -7.13 7.03 18.58
N SER A 284 -8.21 6.32 18.89
CA SER A 284 -8.13 5.13 19.76
C SER A 284 -7.42 3.92 19.12
N ALA A 285 -7.11 3.97 17.82
CA ALA A 285 -6.47 2.88 17.12
C ALA A 285 -5.06 2.60 17.65
N LYS A 286 -4.79 1.32 17.87
CA LYS A 286 -3.47 0.73 18.12
C LYS A 286 -3.09 -0.14 16.94
N VAL A 287 -2.08 0.29 16.20
CA VAL A 287 -1.65 -0.31 14.93
C VAL A 287 -0.32 -1.03 15.15
N LEU A 288 -0.23 -2.29 14.77
CA LEU A 288 1.03 -3.02 14.83
C LEU A 288 1.91 -2.70 13.61
N GLN A 289 3.15 -2.27 13.87
CA GLN A 289 4.22 -2.14 12.89
C GLN A 289 4.84 -3.52 12.66
N PHE A 290 4.29 -4.26 11.70
CA PHE A 290 4.71 -5.63 11.39
C PHE A 290 5.73 -5.67 10.25
N ALA A 291 5.51 -4.99 9.13
CA ALA A 291 6.41 -5.08 7.98
C ALA A 291 7.87 -4.68 8.34
N THR A 292 8.89 -5.21 7.67
CA THR A 292 10.23 -4.60 7.82
C THR A 292 10.19 -3.21 7.20
N PHE A 293 10.88 -2.24 7.81
CA PHE A 293 10.99 -0.88 7.29
C PHE A 293 11.72 -0.77 5.93
N ASN A 294 12.31 -1.89 5.47
CA ASN A 294 12.86 -2.05 4.13
C ASN A 294 11.82 -2.45 3.08
N PHE A 295 10.58 -2.79 3.48
CA PHE A 295 9.43 -2.89 2.61
C PHE A 295 8.51 -1.70 2.83
N ASP A 296 7.93 -1.22 1.74
CA ASP A 296 7.06 -0.07 1.70
C ASP A 296 5.70 -0.30 2.40
N SER A 297 5.30 -1.55 2.66
CA SER A 297 4.23 -1.87 3.62
C SER A 297 4.45 -1.28 5.02
N SER A 298 5.69 -1.03 5.43
CA SER A 298 5.95 -0.33 6.70
C SER A 298 5.55 1.15 6.65
N VAL A 299 5.63 1.78 5.47
CA VAL A 299 5.30 3.19 5.25
C VAL A 299 3.82 3.41 5.51
N ILE A 300 2.97 2.49 5.01
CA ILE A 300 1.54 2.54 5.28
C ILE A 300 1.25 2.30 6.77
N GLU A 301 1.91 1.34 7.43
CA GLU A 301 1.72 1.10 8.87
C GLU A 301 2.12 2.33 9.70
N ILE A 302 3.29 2.93 9.44
CA ILE A 302 3.84 4.02 10.22
C ILE A 302 3.07 5.32 9.97
N PHE A 303 2.97 5.77 8.72
CA PHE A 303 2.43 7.10 8.42
C PHE A 303 0.91 7.14 8.47
N SER A 304 0.18 6.06 8.16
CA SER A 304 -1.27 6.07 8.41
C SER A 304 -1.60 6.13 9.91
N THR A 305 -0.73 5.60 10.77
CA THR A 305 -0.90 5.67 12.22
C THR A 305 -0.58 7.07 12.74
N LEU A 306 0.63 7.57 12.45
CA LEU A 306 1.11 8.82 13.01
C LEU A 306 0.37 10.06 12.46
N LEU A 307 -0.03 10.04 11.19
CA LEU A 307 -0.72 11.17 10.57
C LEU A 307 -2.22 11.24 10.90
N PHE A 308 -2.74 10.27 11.67
CA PHE A 308 -4.11 10.26 12.18
C PHE A 308 -4.19 10.22 13.71
N GLY A 309 -3.06 10.43 14.39
CA GLY A 309 -3.03 10.52 15.85
C GLY A 309 -3.25 9.20 16.57
N ALA A 310 -3.03 8.05 15.91
CA ALA A 310 -3.15 6.71 16.48
C ALA A 310 -1.84 6.28 17.20
N GLU A 311 -1.86 5.13 17.87
CA GLU A 311 -0.68 4.55 18.54
C GLU A 311 -0.02 3.49 17.65
N LEU A 312 1.28 3.64 17.38
CA LEU A 312 2.08 2.67 16.64
C LEU A 312 2.80 1.72 17.61
N HIS A 313 2.62 0.42 17.44
CA HIS A 313 3.24 -0.59 18.28
C HIS A 313 4.32 -1.33 17.49
N ILE A 314 5.58 -1.21 17.90
CA ILE A 314 6.69 -1.90 17.24
C ILE A 314 6.57 -3.40 17.52
N SER A 315 6.52 -4.22 16.46
CA SER A 315 6.46 -5.67 16.62
C SER A 315 7.76 -6.21 17.22
N VAL A 316 7.65 -7.33 17.93
CA VAL A 316 8.81 -8.11 18.41
C VAL A 316 9.89 -8.28 17.34
N ASP A 317 11.15 -8.38 17.77
CA ASP A 317 12.31 -8.47 16.90
C ASP A 317 12.16 -9.45 15.74
N LYS A 318 12.87 -9.20 14.64
CA LYS A 318 12.77 -9.97 13.39
C LYS A 318 12.90 -11.49 13.57
N GLU A 319 13.73 -11.95 14.51
CA GLU A 319 13.90 -13.37 14.84
C GLU A 319 12.62 -14.00 15.44
N ASN A 320 11.80 -13.19 16.09
CA ASN A 320 10.59 -13.57 16.80
C ASN A 320 9.30 -13.16 16.07
N GLN A 321 9.41 -12.32 15.03
CA GLN A 321 8.26 -11.80 14.29
C GLN A 321 7.37 -12.90 13.69
N PHE A 322 7.96 -14.02 13.28
CA PHE A 322 7.24 -15.16 12.72
C PHE A 322 6.91 -16.23 13.77
N ASP A 323 7.28 -16.02 15.04
CA ASP A 323 6.79 -16.82 16.14
C ASP A 323 5.35 -16.40 16.46
N MET A 324 4.40 -17.20 15.98
CA MET A 324 2.96 -16.92 16.12
C MET A 324 2.54 -16.78 17.58
N ASN A 325 3.17 -17.50 18.52
CA ASN A 325 2.82 -17.38 19.94
C ASN A 325 3.19 -16.00 20.47
N LYS A 326 4.41 -15.53 20.18
CA LYS A 326 4.88 -14.20 20.60
C LYS A 326 4.06 -13.08 19.97
N LEU A 327 3.70 -13.22 18.69
CA LEU A 327 2.83 -12.26 18.01
C LEU A 327 1.44 -12.19 18.66
N VAL A 328 0.82 -13.34 18.94
CA VAL A 328 -0.49 -13.42 19.60
C VAL A 328 -0.44 -12.85 21.03
N GLU A 329 0.62 -13.17 21.78
CA GLU A 329 0.84 -12.61 23.12
C GLU A 329 0.99 -11.08 23.08
N GLN A 330 1.76 -10.55 22.13
CA GLN A 330 1.89 -9.11 21.93
C GLN A 330 0.55 -8.47 21.61
N ILE A 331 -0.20 -9.03 20.64
CA ILE A 331 -1.52 -8.52 20.24
C ILE A 331 -2.45 -8.42 21.44
N LYS A 332 -2.53 -9.48 22.25
CA LYS A 332 -3.39 -9.54 23.44
C LYS A 332 -2.90 -8.57 24.53
N ARG A 333 -1.60 -8.54 24.83
CA ARG A 333 -1.01 -7.70 25.88
C ARG A 333 -1.17 -6.22 25.60
N GLU A 334 -0.93 -5.80 24.36
CA GLU A 334 -0.92 -4.39 23.97
C GLU A 334 -2.29 -3.89 23.49
N GLY A 335 -3.22 -4.82 23.24
CA GLY A 335 -4.57 -4.52 22.79
C GLY A 335 -4.61 -4.03 21.35
N ILE A 336 -3.79 -4.63 20.48
CA ILE A 336 -3.70 -4.24 19.07
C ILE A 336 -5.08 -4.35 18.43
N SER A 337 -5.41 -3.34 17.64
CA SER A 337 -6.72 -3.18 17.00
C SER A 337 -6.67 -3.22 15.48
N HIS A 338 -5.54 -2.82 14.90
CA HIS A 338 -5.35 -2.80 13.45
C HIS A 338 -4.03 -3.49 13.12
N ILE A 339 -4.06 -4.38 12.14
CA ILE A 339 -2.89 -5.13 11.72
C ILE A 339 -2.98 -5.43 10.22
N ILE A 340 -1.84 -5.34 9.54
CA ILE A 340 -1.68 -5.73 8.13
C ILE A 340 -0.67 -6.87 8.11
N LEU A 341 -1.05 -8.00 7.52
CA LEU A 341 -0.21 -9.20 7.47
C LEU A 341 -0.20 -9.82 6.07
N PRO A 342 0.94 -10.37 5.63
CA PRO A 342 0.95 -11.15 4.40
C PRO A 342 0.09 -12.43 4.57
N PRO A 343 -0.52 -12.93 3.48
CA PRO A 343 -1.33 -14.15 3.47
C PRO A 343 -0.70 -15.35 4.20
N ALA A 344 0.62 -15.52 4.07
CA ALA A 344 1.37 -16.60 4.73
C ALA A 344 1.27 -16.56 6.27
N VAL A 345 1.25 -15.37 6.86
CA VAL A 345 1.13 -15.18 8.31
C VAL A 345 -0.33 -15.22 8.74
N LEU A 346 -1.23 -14.62 7.95
CA LEU A 346 -2.67 -14.66 8.20
C LEU A 346 -3.22 -16.08 8.31
N LYS A 347 -2.71 -17.01 7.50
CA LYS A 347 -3.18 -18.40 7.47
C LYS A 347 -3.13 -19.08 8.85
N GLU A 348 -2.13 -18.73 9.63
CA GLU A 348 -1.80 -19.31 10.94
C GLU A 348 -2.33 -18.47 12.12
N LEU A 349 -2.92 -17.29 11.86
CA LEU A 349 -3.39 -16.38 12.90
C LEU A 349 -4.66 -16.91 13.60
N PRO A 350 -4.64 -17.13 14.93
CA PRO A 350 -5.82 -17.60 15.67
C PRO A 350 -6.79 -16.46 16.00
N ILE A 351 -7.34 -15.82 14.97
CA ILE A 351 -8.15 -14.58 15.07
C ILE A 351 -9.30 -14.64 16.08
N LYS A 352 -9.90 -15.82 16.30
CA LYS A 352 -10.99 -16.01 17.27
C LYS A 352 -10.58 -15.69 18.70
N GLU A 353 -9.28 -15.76 19.00
CA GLU A 353 -8.72 -15.41 20.31
C GLU A 353 -8.30 -13.94 20.43
N LEU A 354 -8.38 -13.17 19.33
CA LEU A 354 -7.87 -11.80 19.21
C LEU A 354 -9.02 -10.81 19.15
N SER A 355 -9.80 -10.73 20.23
CA SER A 355 -11.01 -9.91 20.32
C SER A 355 -10.80 -8.41 20.19
N THR A 356 -9.55 -7.94 20.33
CA THR A 356 -9.20 -6.51 20.23
C THR A 356 -9.05 -6.05 18.78
N ILE A 357 -8.80 -6.97 17.83
CA ILE A 357 -8.63 -6.61 16.42
C ILE A 357 -10.00 -6.16 15.88
N LYS A 358 -10.02 -4.94 15.36
CA LYS A 358 -11.17 -4.31 14.69
C LYS A 358 -11.04 -4.39 13.18
N VAL A 359 -9.82 -4.25 12.66
CA VAL A 359 -9.52 -4.29 11.22
C VAL A 359 -8.29 -5.14 10.94
N LEU A 360 -8.42 -6.01 9.94
CA LEU A 360 -7.37 -6.92 9.48
C LEU A 360 -7.09 -6.71 7.99
N GLY A 361 -5.85 -6.40 7.65
CA GLY A 361 -5.40 -6.22 6.27
C GLY A 361 -4.58 -7.37 5.75
N SER A 362 -4.71 -7.67 4.47
CA SER A 362 -3.79 -8.50 3.70
C SER A 362 -3.19 -7.72 2.55
N ALA A 363 -1.89 -7.87 2.34
CA ALA A 363 -1.15 -7.24 1.24
C ALA A 363 0.14 -8.01 0.93
N GLY A 364 0.80 -7.65 -0.17
CA GLY A 364 2.14 -8.14 -0.54
C GLY A 364 2.17 -9.46 -1.33
N SER A 365 1.08 -10.22 -1.36
CA SER A 365 0.92 -11.38 -2.24
C SER A 365 -0.55 -11.70 -2.47
N GLU A 366 -0.84 -12.67 -3.35
CA GLU A 366 -2.20 -13.17 -3.58
C GLU A 366 -2.83 -13.64 -2.27
N CYS A 367 -4.06 -13.17 -2.00
CA CYS A 367 -4.86 -13.55 -0.85
C CYS A 367 -6.01 -14.49 -1.28
N PRO A 368 -5.95 -15.80 -0.98
CA PRO A 368 -6.98 -16.74 -1.41
C PRO A 368 -8.34 -16.44 -0.79
N VAL A 369 -9.42 -16.68 -1.55
CA VAL A 369 -10.80 -16.44 -1.10
C VAL A 369 -11.14 -17.27 0.14
N GLU A 370 -10.61 -18.50 0.23
CA GLU A 370 -10.77 -19.38 1.39
C GLU A 370 -10.15 -18.76 2.65
N LEU A 371 -9.04 -18.03 2.50
CA LEU A 371 -8.39 -17.34 3.61
C LEU A 371 -9.25 -16.16 4.08
N VAL A 372 -9.74 -15.32 3.16
CA VAL A 372 -10.68 -14.21 3.47
C VAL A 372 -11.90 -14.75 4.23
N SER A 373 -12.38 -15.94 3.85
CA SER A 373 -13.55 -16.56 4.46
C SER A 373 -13.40 -16.85 5.97
N LYS A 374 -12.17 -17.03 6.47
CA LYS A 374 -11.88 -17.21 7.90
C LYS A 374 -12.12 -15.95 8.73
N PHE A 375 -12.07 -14.78 8.09
CA PHE A 375 -12.10 -13.46 8.74
C PHE A 375 -13.45 -12.72 8.57
N LYS A 376 -14.51 -13.40 8.15
CA LYS A 376 -15.84 -12.81 7.90
C LYS A 376 -16.50 -12.11 9.10
N HIS A 377 -16.00 -12.31 10.32
CA HIS A 377 -16.52 -11.72 11.55
C HIS A 377 -15.85 -10.40 11.93
N ILE A 378 -14.82 -10.01 11.20
CA ILE A 378 -14.05 -8.77 11.38
C ILE A 378 -14.03 -7.97 10.08
N SER A 379 -13.79 -6.67 10.16
CA SER A 379 -13.53 -5.86 8.97
C SER A 379 -12.20 -6.30 8.36
N PHE A 380 -12.25 -6.90 7.18
CA PHE A 380 -11.07 -7.37 6.47
C PHE A 380 -10.87 -6.58 5.20
N PHE A 381 -9.62 -6.30 4.82
CA PHE A 381 -9.30 -5.74 3.51
C PHE A 381 -8.17 -6.49 2.83
N ASN A 382 -8.27 -6.60 1.51
CA ASN A 382 -7.20 -7.08 0.65
C ASN A 382 -6.68 -5.90 -0.17
N GLY A 383 -5.42 -5.51 0.01
CA GLY A 383 -4.77 -4.41 -0.67
C GLY A 383 -3.75 -4.89 -1.70
N TYR A 384 -3.65 -4.16 -2.80
CA TYR A 384 -2.69 -4.41 -3.88
C TYR A 384 -2.01 -3.11 -4.30
N GLY A 385 -0.69 -3.16 -4.39
CA GLY A 385 0.09 -2.11 -5.03
C GLY A 385 1.55 -2.53 -5.17
N PRO A 386 2.19 -2.17 -6.29
CA PRO A 386 3.64 -2.21 -6.41
C PRO A 386 4.29 -1.00 -5.72
N THR A 387 5.57 -1.11 -5.37
CA THR A 387 6.32 -0.04 -4.69
C THR A 387 6.42 1.24 -5.50
N GLU A 388 6.49 1.13 -6.81
CA GLU A 388 6.55 2.24 -7.78
C GLU A 388 5.33 3.16 -7.72
N TYR A 389 4.23 2.74 -7.11
CA TYR A 389 2.97 3.49 -7.03
C TYR A 389 2.56 3.81 -5.59
N SER A 390 3.53 3.99 -4.68
CA SER A 390 3.29 4.33 -3.28
C SER A 390 2.45 3.28 -2.54
N VAL A 391 2.99 2.06 -2.40
CA VAL A 391 2.50 0.97 -1.53
C VAL A 391 1.21 0.29 -1.98
N CYS A 392 0.09 1.02 -2.09
CA CYS A 392 -1.24 0.45 -2.32
C CYS A 392 -2.04 1.30 -3.29
N THR A 393 -2.47 0.69 -4.39
CA THR A 393 -3.20 1.34 -5.50
C THR A 393 -4.65 0.93 -5.58
N SER A 394 -4.98 -0.29 -5.15
CA SER A 394 -6.34 -0.81 -5.16
C SER A 394 -6.59 -1.69 -3.94
N PHE A 395 -7.85 -1.81 -3.56
CA PHE A 395 -8.23 -2.64 -2.43
C PHE A 395 -9.65 -3.16 -2.56
N LYS A 396 -9.94 -4.23 -1.81
CA LYS A 396 -11.29 -4.73 -1.58
C LYS A 396 -11.57 -4.82 -0.09
N MET A 397 -12.62 -4.12 0.35
CA MET A 397 -13.15 -4.23 1.71
C MET A 397 -14.15 -5.38 1.82
N PHE A 398 -14.08 -6.09 2.93
CA PHE A 398 -14.99 -7.15 3.34
C PHE A 398 -15.50 -6.81 4.76
N PRO A 399 -16.64 -6.12 4.88
CA PRO A 399 -17.19 -5.76 6.19
C PRO A 399 -17.67 -7.02 6.94
N PRO A 400 -17.79 -6.98 8.29
CA PRO A 400 -18.28 -8.11 9.08
C PRO A 400 -19.65 -8.59 8.60
N MET A 401 -19.89 -9.90 8.57
CA MET A 401 -21.16 -10.49 8.11
C MET A 401 -22.40 -9.89 8.79
N ARG A 402 -22.32 -9.49 10.08
CA ARG A 402 -23.45 -8.85 10.78
C ARG A 402 -23.85 -7.51 10.15
N MET A 403 -22.89 -6.72 9.66
CA MET A 403 -23.18 -5.48 8.93
C MET A 403 -23.73 -5.74 7.52
N GLN A 404 -23.26 -6.79 6.84
CA GLN A 404 -23.77 -7.15 5.50
C GLN A 404 -25.24 -7.59 5.56
N GLN A 405 -25.63 -8.36 6.59
CA GLN A 405 -27.01 -8.78 6.81
C GLN A 405 -27.94 -7.60 7.15
N MET A 406 -27.49 -6.65 7.97
CA MET A 406 -28.25 -5.42 8.25
C MET A 406 -28.46 -4.59 6.98
N ASN A 407 -27.43 -4.36 6.17
CA ASN A 407 -27.57 -3.61 4.92
C ASN A 407 -28.50 -4.31 3.91
N SER A 408 -28.50 -5.65 3.86
CA SER A 408 -29.45 -6.41 3.03
C SER A 408 -30.90 -6.33 3.54
N LEU A 409 -31.10 -6.24 4.85
CA LEU A 409 -32.42 -6.06 5.46
C LEU A 409 -32.97 -4.65 5.21
N PHE A 410 -32.12 -3.63 5.21
CA PHE A 410 -32.53 -2.26 4.88
C PHE A 410 -32.82 -2.06 3.38
N GLN A 411 -32.15 -2.78 2.48
CA GLN A 411 -32.49 -2.75 1.05
C GLN A 411 -33.80 -3.49 0.71
N LEU A 412 -34.22 -4.45 1.53
CA LEU A 412 -35.50 -5.15 1.39
C LEU A 412 -36.69 -4.40 2.01
N GLY A 413 -36.45 -3.28 2.70
CA GLY A 413 -37.48 -2.47 3.38
C GLY A 413 -37.96 -1.24 2.60
N SER A 414 -37.50 -1.04 1.37
CA SER A 414 -37.84 0.10 0.51
C SER A 414 -38.42 -0.36 -0.83
N HIS A 415 -39.49 -1.15 -0.77
CA HIS A 415 -40.40 -1.41 -1.88
C HIS A 415 -41.85 -1.19 -1.46
#